data_AF-A0A437KXS2-F1
#
_entry.id   AF-A0A437KXS2-F1
#
_cell.length_a   1.000
_cell.length_b   1.000
_cell.length_c   1.000
_cell.angle_alpha   90.00
_cell.angle_beta   90.00
_cell.angle_gamma   90.00
#
_symmetry.space_group_name_H-M   'P 1'
#
loop_
_entity.id
_entity.type
_entity.pdbx_description
1 polymer ?
#
loop_
_entity_poly.entity_id
_entity_poly.type
_entity_poly.pdbx_seq_one_letter_code
_entity_poly.pdbx_strand_id
1 'polypeptide(L)' 'MNFIDKNVSVEQAIIILSKNGIQVNEKEAKIILELLYLVSKNYNKPRVKKTTYP' A
#
# COMPACT_ATOMS: atom_id res chain seq x y z
N MET A 1 2.85 -7.48 -8.11
CA MET A 1 1.37 -7.44 -8.14
C MET A 1 0.94 -6.15 -8.82
N ASN A 2 0.12 -6.22 -9.88
CA ASN A 2 -0.61 -5.03 -10.33
C ASN A 2 -1.85 -4.87 -9.44
N PHE A 3 -1.84 -3.87 -8.56
CA PHE A 3 -3.05 -3.50 -7.85
C PHE A 3 -3.90 -2.69 -8.84
N ILE A 4 -4.99 -3.28 -9.32
CA ILE A 4 -5.87 -2.69 -10.33
C ILE A 4 -6.91 -1.78 -9.65
N ASP A 5 -7.35 -2.13 -8.44
CA ASP A 5 -8.25 -1.31 -7.61
C ASP A 5 -7.48 -0.34 -6.70
N LYS A 6 -6.67 0.54 -7.30
CA LYS A 6 -6.03 1.62 -6.53
C LYS A 6 -6.95 2.84 -6.49
N ASN A 7 -7.55 3.12 -5.34
CA ASN A 7 -8.28 4.38 -5.11
C ASN A 7 -7.36 5.62 -5.11
N VAL A 8 -6.03 5.43 -5.12
CA VAL A 8 -5.03 6.49 -5.11
C VAL A 8 -4.11 6.35 -6.32
N SER A 9 -4.04 7.39 -7.16
CA SER A 9 -3.11 7.45 -8.30
C SER A 9 -1.67 7.71 -7.83
N VAL A 10 -0.68 7.44 -8.69
CA VAL A 10 0.73 7.75 -8.39
C VAL A 10 0.92 9.24 -8.17
N GLU A 11 0.27 10.09 -8.96
CA GLU A 11 0.32 11.54 -8.83
C GLU A 11 -0.28 12.02 -7.48
N GLN A 12 -1.41 11.46 -7.07
CA GLN A 12 -1.98 11.74 -5.75
C GLN A 12 -1.02 11.32 -4.62
N ALA A 13 -0.33 10.19 -4.77
CA ALA A 13 0.67 9.74 -3.79
C ALA A 13 1.84 10.73 -3.70
N ILE A 14 2.34 11.24 -4.83
CA ILE A 14 3.40 12.27 -4.85
C ILE A 14 2.94 13.54 -4.13
N ILE A 15 1.72 14.02 -4.39
CA ILE A 15 1.16 15.21 -3.74
C ILE A 15 1.05 15.00 -2.23
N ILE A 16 0.54 13.85 -1.78
CA ILE A 16 0.38 13.53 -0.36
C ILE A 16 1.75 13.46 0.33
N LEU A 17 2.73 12.78 -0.27
CA LEU A 17 4.08 12.67 0.28
C LEU A 17 4.76 14.04 0.37
N SER A 18 4.63 14.87 -0.67
CA SER A 18 5.17 16.24 -0.70
C SER A 18 4.56 17.14 0.39
N LYS A 19 3.24 17.06 0.61
CA LYS A 19 2.56 17.76 1.71
C LYS A 19 3.10 17.37 3.10
N ASN A 20 3.71 16.20 3.22
CA ASN A 20 4.35 15.71 4.44
C ASN A 20 5.88 15.90 4.44
N GLY A 21 6.42 16.71 3.52
CA GLY A 21 7.86 17.00 3.44
C GLY A 21 8.69 15.89 2.79
N ILE A 22 8.05 14.89 2.17
CA ILE A 22 8.71 13.77 1.50
C ILE A 22 8.66 14.01 0.00
N GLN A 23 9.75 14.52 -0.58
CA GLN A 23 9.88 14.64 -2.03
C GLN A 23 10.27 13.29 -2.64
N VAL A 24 9.53 12.88 -3.68
CA VAL A 24 9.76 11.63 -4.41
C VAL A 24 9.50 11.84 -5.89
N ASN A 25 10.20 11.09 -6.73
CA ASN A 25 9.86 10.95 -8.14
C ASN A 25 8.75 9.89 -8.36
N GLU A 26 8.28 9.76 -9.60
CA GLU A 26 7.22 8.81 -9.96
C GLU A 26 7.57 7.34 -9.63
N LYS A 27 8.82 6.94 -9.88
CA LYS A 27 9.28 5.56 -9.62
C LYS A 27 9.27 5.26 -8.12
N GLU A 28 9.77 6.18 -7.30
CA GLU A 28 9.76 6.07 -5.84
C GLU A 28 8.33 6.04 -5.29
N ALA A 29 7.48 6.95 -5.76
CA ALA A 29 6.06 7.00 -5.36
C ALA A 29 5.34 5.70 -5.69
N LYS A 30 5.62 5.09 -6.85
CA LYS A 30 5.06 3.79 -7.23
C LYS A 30 5.46 2.68 -6.26
N ILE A 31 6.74 2.60 -5.88
CA ILE A 31 7.25 1.61 -4.92
C ILE A 31 6.60 1.79 -3.55
N ILE A 32 6.56 3.02 -3.04
CA ILE A 32 5.96 3.35 -1.75
C ILE A 32 4.48 2.97 -1.75
N LEU A 33 3.75 3.37 -2.80
CA LEU A 33 2.34 3.09 -2.93
C LEU A 33 2.06 1.58 -2.98
N GLU A 34 2.85 0.81 -3.72
CA GLU A 34 2.75 -0.66 -3.73
C GLU A 34 3.00 -1.29 -2.37
N LEU A 35 4.01 -0.83 -1.62
CA LEU A 35 4.28 -1.29 -0.26
C LEU A 35 3.10 -1.01 0.67
N LEU A 36 2.55 0.21 0.64
CA LEU A 36 1.40 0.60 1.47
C LEU A 36 0.15 -0.23 1.13
N TYR A 37 -0.07 -0.55 -0.16
CA TYR A 37 -1.14 -1.46 -0.57
C TYR A 37 -0.94 -2.89 -0.05
N LEU A 38 0.30 -3.39 -0.01
CA LEU A 38 0.58 -4.69 0.61
C LEU A 38 0.25 -4.68 2.10
N VAL A 39 0.71 -3.65 2.83
CA VAL A 39 0.44 -3.54 4.27
C VAL A 39 -1.06 -3.47 4.54
N SER A 40 -1.79 -2.59 3.85
CA SER A 40 -3.24 -2.41 4.08
C SER A 40 -4.04 -3.68 3.78
N LYS A 41 -3.73 -4.40 2.69
CA LYS A 41 -4.40 -5.67 2.36
C LYS A 41 -4.11 -6.80 3.35
N ASN A 42 -2.97 -6.76 4.04
CA ASN A 42 -2.61 -7.77 5.02
C ASN A 42 -3.03 -7.40 6.46
N TYR A 43 -3.28 -6.12 6.73
CA TYR A 43 -3.67 -5.63 8.06
C TYR A 43 -4.99 -6.23 8.55
N ASN A 44 -6.00 -6.34 7.68
CA ASN A 44 -7.32 -6.88 8.00
C ASN A 44 -7.48 -8.37 7.69
N LYS A 45 -6.42 -9.11 7.32
CA LYS A 45 -6.57 -10.56 7.17
C LYS A 45 -6.83 -11.12 8.57
N PRO A 46 -8.00 -11.74 8.84
CA PRO A 46 -8.18 -12.46 10.09
C PRO A 46 -7.03 -13.44 10.16
N ARG A 47 -6.26 -13.38 11.26
CA ARG A 47 -5.27 -14.43 11.55
C ARG A 47 -6.02 -15.73 11.34
N VAL A 48 -5.61 -16.54 10.36
CA VAL A 48 -6.20 -17.85 10.13
C VAL A 48 -6.25 -18.47 11.52
N LYS A 49 -7.46 -18.66 12.07
CA LYS A 49 -7.60 -19.40 13.32
C LYS A 49 -6.90 -20.70 12.98
N LYS A 50 -5.75 -20.96 13.61
CA LYS A 50 -5.12 -22.28 13.51
C LYS A 50 -6.25 -23.21 13.91
N THR A 51 -6.81 -23.92 12.95
CA THR A 51 -7.68 -25.04 13.25
C THR A 51 -6.77 -25.97 14.02
N THR A 52 -6.89 -25.92 15.34
CA THR A 52 -6.44 -26.99 16.20
C THR A 52 -7.21 -28.20 15.70
N TYR A 53 -6.56 -28.97 14.83
CA TYR A 53 -7.01 -30.32 14.55
C TYR A 53 -6.90 -31.11 15.86
N PRO A 54 -7.89 -31.95 16.17
CA PRO A 54 -8.00 -32.66 17.44
C PRO A 54 -6.81 -33.56 17.73
#